data_AF-A0A852NN38-F1
#
_entry.id   AF-A0A852NN38-F1
#
_cell.length_a   1.000
_cell.length_b   1.000
_cell.length_c   1.000
_cell.angle_alpha   90.00
_cell.angle_beta   90.00
_cell.angle_gamma   90.00
#
_symmetry.space_group_name_H-M   'P 1'
#
loop_
_entity.id
_entity.type
_entity.pdbx_description
1 polymer ?
#
loop_
_entity_poly.entity_id
_entity_poly.type
_entity_poly.pdbx_seq_one_letter_code
_entity_poly.pdbx_strand_id
1 'polypeptide(L)'
;KYTKFSISYYWINSLDQKTSIYSRLENIVIPSGEENKTAALSYNHRIMLLENTSSTGTYYCKVKWNDIQKMGKGVFVLARDTGYIDTSYRWEILVTLTVLLAVLSITATALLLWKRK
;
A
#
# COMPACT_ATOMS: atom_id res chain seq x y z
N LYS A 1 31.80 10.52 -8.23
CA LYS A 1 30.82 11.31 -7.44
C LYS A 1 29.69 10.44 -6.86
N TYR A 2 29.22 9.41 -7.56
CA TYR A 2 28.05 8.62 -7.14
C TYR A 2 28.36 7.25 -6.51
N THR A 3 29.64 6.94 -6.27
CA THR A 3 30.09 5.66 -5.72
C THR A 3 29.76 5.50 -4.24
N LYS A 4 29.72 6.61 -3.48
CA LYS A 4 29.36 6.63 -2.06
C LYS A 4 28.02 7.32 -1.85
N PHE A 5 27.11 6.66 -1.17
CA PHE A 5 25.79 7.22 -0.87
C PHE A 5 25.16 6.57 0.35
N SER A 6 24.19 7.25 0.95
CA SER A 6 23.35 6.67 1.99
C SER A 6 21.93 6.48 1.50
N ILE A 7 21.35 5.33 1.85
CA ILE A 7 19.94 5.04 1.67
C ILE A 7 19.29 5.09 3.06
N SER A 8 18.24 5.88 3.19
CA SER A 8 17.48 6.04 4.43
C SER A 8 16.00 5.80 4.18
N TYR A 9 15.39 5.03 5.07
CA TYR A 9 13.98 4.70 5.10
C TYR A 9 13.36 5.32 6.34
N TYR A 10 12.26 6.03 6.15
CA TYR A 10 11.49 6.65 7.22
C TYR A 10 10.03 6.70 6.82
N TRP A 11 9.16 6.95 7.78
CA TRP A 11 7.76 7.22 7.51
C TRP A 11 7.31 8.50 8.21
N ILE A 12 6.25 9.11 7.69
CA ILE A 12 5.62 10.29 8.25
C ILE A 12 4.17 9.95 8.59
N ASN A 13 3.78 10.20 9.84
CA ASN A 13 2.42 9.94 10.34
C ASN A 13 1.46 11.09 10.01
N SER A 14 0.18 10.94 10.38
CA SER A 14 -0.83 11.99 10.17
C SER A 14 -0.61 13.27 10.98
N LEU A 15 0.32 13.25 11.94
CA LEU A 15 0.74 14.41 12.73
C LEU A 15 2.04 15.03 12.17
N ASP A 16 2.44 14.67 10.94
CA ASP A 16 3.69 15.06 10.29
C ASP A 16 4.97 14.67 11.07
N GLN A 17 4.87 13.72 12.00
CA GLN A 17 6.01 13.22 12.75
C GLN A 17 6.77 12.22 11.90
N LYS A 18 8.07 12.49 11.74
CA LYS A 18 8.99 11.64 10.99
C LYS A 18 9.67 10.63 11.90
N THR A 19 9.50 9.35 11.58
CA THR A 19 10.14 8.24 12.29
C THR A 19 11.14 7.54 11.39
N SER A 20 12.40 7.47 11.83
CA SER A 20 13.44 6.73 11.13
C SER A 20 13.23 5.23 11.29
N ILE A 21 13.37 4.48 10.20
CA ILE A 21 13.21 3.02 10.19
C ILE A 21 14.60 2.37 10.11
N TYR A 22 15.33 2.70 9.06
CA TYR A 22 16.62 2.08 8.75
C TYR A 22 17.45 3.02 7.88
N SER A 23 18.76 2.96 8.03
CA SER A 23 19.70 3.69 7.19
C SER A 23 20.94 2.85 6.96
N ARG A 24 21.46 2.88 5.74
CA ARG A 24 22.74 2.25 5.41
C ARG A 24 23.57 3.11 4.48
N LEU A 25 24.88 2.89 4.53
CA LEU A 25 25.84 3.52 3.65
C LEU A 25 26.34 2.48 2.64
N GLU A 26 26.35 2.88 1.39
CA GLU A 26 26.82 2.08 0.25
C GLU A 26 28.09 2.71 -0.29
N ASN A 27 29.05 1.87 -0.65
CA ASN A 27 30.25 2.26 -1.37
C ASN A 27 30.51 1.24 -2.47
N ILE A 28 30.21 1.62 -3.71
CA ILE A 28 30.29 0.75 -4.87
C ILE A 28 31.41 1.15 -5.82
N VAL A 29 31.89 0.16 -6.56
CA VAL A 29 32.74 0.37 -7.73
C VAL A 29 31.83 0.53 -8.93
N ILE A 30 31.96 1.63 -9.69
CA ILE A 30 31.25 1.79 -10.96
C ILE A 30 31.99 0.92 -11.99
N PRO A 31 31.33 -0.08 -12.60
CA PRO A 31 31.96 -0.90 -13.63
C PRO A 31 32.32 -0.02 -14.85
N SER A 32 33.29 -0.47 -15.65
CA SER A 32 33.59 0.22 -16.91
C SER A 32 32.33 0.25 -17.76
N GLY A 33 31.87 1.46 -18.09
CA GLY A 33 30.64 1.66 -18.84
C GLY A 33 30.84 1.34 -20.31
N GLU A 34 29.77 0.87 -20.96
CA GLU A 34 29.73 0.81 -22.43
C GLU A 34 29.11 2.09 -22.99
N GLU A 35 29.61 2.56 -24.12
CA GLU A 35 29.10 3.76 -24.78
C GLU A 35 27.60 3.60 -25.09
N ASN A 36 26.82 4.66 -24.82
CA ASN A 36 25.36 4.69 -24.99
C ASN A 36 24.55 3.70 -24.12
N LYS A 37 25.14 3.12 -23.06
CA LYS A 37 24.40 2.30 -22.09
C LYS A 37 24.42 2.91 -20.70
N THR A 38 23.28 2.85 -20.01
CA THR A 38 23.15 3.23 -18.59
C THR A 38 23.07 1.97 -17.74
N ALA A 39 23.90 1.90 -16.70
CA ALA A 39 23.81 0.83 -15.70
C ALA A 39 22.78 1.19 -14.62
N ALA A 40 21.86 0.27 -14.35
CA ALA A 40 20.90 0.38 -13.26
C ALA A 40 21.15 -0.76 -12.26
N LEU A 41 21.37 -0.40 -11.00
CA LEU A 41 21.56 -1.37 -9.91
C LEU A 41 20.39 -1.26 -8.94
N SER A 42 19.88 -2.41 -8.49
CA SER A 42 18.77 -2.49 -7.55
C SER A 42 19.27 -2.71 -6.13
N TYR A 43 18.78 -1.88 -5.20
CA TYR A 43 19.15 -1.91 -3.79
C TYR A 43 17.93 -2.28 -2.94
N ASN A 44 17.60 -3.56 -2.92
CA ASN A 44 16.43 -4.04 -2.19
C ASN A 44 16.67 -3.97 -0.67
N HIS A 45 15.62 -3.65 0.07
CA HIS A 45 15.61 -3.73 1.53
C HIS A 45 14.24 -4.17 1.98
N ARG A 46 14.18 -5.23 2.78
CA ARG A 46 12.95 -5.63 3.45
C ARG A 46 12.90 -4.93 4.79
N ILE A 47 11.96 -4.01 4.93
CA ILE A 47 11.66 -3.38 6.22
C ILE A 47 10.89 -4.40 7.05
N MET A 48 11.45 -4.80 8.19
CA MET A 48 10.74 -5.55 9.21
C MET A 48 10.22 -4.54 10.23
N LEU A 49 8.91 -4.34 10.28
CA LEU A 49 8.29 -3.39 11.20
C LEU A 49 8.45 -3.92 12.63
N LEU A 50 9.00 -3.09 13.51
CA LEU A 50 9.13 -3.40 14.92
C LEU A 50 7.73 -3.48 15.54
N GLU A 51 7.47 -4.51 16.34
CA GLU A 51 6.14 -5.00 16.73
C GLU A 51 5.21 -3.98 17.42
N ASN A 52 5.68 -2.79 17.80
CA ASN A 52 5.05 -2.01 18.87
C ASN A 52 4.60 -0.59 18.51
N THR A 53 4.44 -0.21 17.23
CA THR A 53 3.92 1.15 16.95
C THR A 53 2.98 1.21 15.76
N SER A 54 1.91 1.99 15.93
CA SER A 54 1.05 2.55 14.87
C SER A 54 1.91 2.96 13.68
N SER A 55 1.99 2.05 12.70
CA SER A 55 2.83 2.15 11.52
C SER A 55 2.04 2.71 10.34
N THR A 56 0.98 3.47 10.65
CA THR A 56 0.12 4.09 9.65
C THR A 56 0.70 5.42 9.22
N GLY A 57 1.06 5.52 7.95
CA GLY A 57 1.61 6.75 7.39
C GLY A 57 2.20 6.54 6.02
N THR A 58 2.92 7.55 5.53
CA THR A 58 3.58 7.48 4.23
C THR A 58 5.05 7.14 4.40
N TYR A 59 5.46 6.03 3.81
CA TYR A 59 6.82 5.50 3.85
C TYR A 59 7.62 6.06 2.70
N TYR A 60 8.81 6.56 2.99
CA TYR A 60 9.72 7.17 2.02
C TYR A 60 11.06 6.43 2.00
N CYS A 61 11.62 6.33 0.79
CA CYS A 61 13.02 6.03 0.58
C CYS A 61 13.72 7.32 0.13
N LYS A 62 14.81 7.67 0.80
CA LYS A 62 15.63 8.83 0.46
C LYS A 62 17.08 8.39 0.28
N VAL A 63 17.66 8.80 -0.85
CA VAL A 63 19.06 8.55 -1.19
C VAL A 63 19.82 9.87 -1.20
N LYS A 64 21.00 9.89 -0.56
CA LYS A 64 21.88 11.05 -0.51
C LYS A 64 23.27 10.67 -1.04
N TRP A 65 23.72 11.37 -2.09
CA TRP A 65 25.08 11.33 -2.62
C TRP A 65 25.71 12.69 -2.40
N ASN A 66 26.72 12.83 -1.53
CA ASN A 66 27.36 14.11 -1.24
C ASN A 66 26.31 15.24 -1.07
N ASP A 67 26.21 16.14 -2.06
CA ASP A 67 25.34 17.33 -2.11
C ASP A 67 23.99 17.09 -2.79
N ILE A 68 23.79 15.93 -3.43
CA ILE A 68 22.58 15.56 -4.16
C ILE A 68 21.73 14.65 -3.28
N GLN A 69 20.45 15.00 -3.13
CA GLN A 69 19.46 14.12 -2.53
C GLN A 69 18.31 13.84 -3.50
N LYS A 70 17.80 12.62 -3.46
CA LYS A 70 16.56 12.22 -4.14
C LYS A 70 15.68 11.47 -3.16
N MET A 71 14.38 11.70 -3.25
CA MET A 71 13.36 11.07 -2.43
C MET A 71 12.35 10.40 -3.35
N GLY A 72 11.94 9.18 -3.01
CA GLY A 72 10.83 8.51 -3.68
C GLY A 72 9.51 9.23 -3.45
N LYS A 73 8.50 8.93 -4.28
CA LYS A 73 7.15 9.53 -4.16
C LYS A 73 6.42 9.18 -2.86
N GLY A 74 6.89 8.13 -2.19
CA GLY A 74 6.29 7.60 -0.97
C GLY A 74 5.24 6.53 -1.27
N VAL A 75 4.95 5.70 -0.26
CA VAL A 75 3.88 4.70 -0.29
C VAL A 75 3.09 4.84 1.00
N PHE A 76 1.79 5.09 0.90
CA PHE A 76 0.92 5.10 2.06
C PHE A 76 0.65 3.66 2.53
N VAL A 77 0.89 3.42 3.82
CA VAL A 77 0.61 2.15 4.48
C VAL A 77 -0.39 2.42 5.59
N LEU A 78 -1.48 1.66 5.58
CA LEU A 78 -2.49 1.67 6.62
C LEU A 78 -2.33 0.43 7.49
N ALA A 79 -1.72 0.61 8.67
CA ALA A 79 -1.64 -0.44 9.68
C ALA A 79 -2.98 -0.50 10.42
N ARG A 80 -3.54 -1.71 10.51
CA ARG A 80 -4.78 -2.00 11.24
C ARG A 80 -4.54 -3.23 12.10
N ASP A 81 -5.06 -3.21 13.32
CA ASP A 81 -4.99 -4.37 14.23
C ASP A 81 -5.82 -5.54 13.68
N THR A 82 -6.93 -5.21 13.01
CA THR A 82 -7.72 -6.15 12.24
C THR A 82 -7.24 -6.11 10.78
N GLY A 83 -6.89 -7.26 10.21
CA GLY A 83 -6.41 -7.35 8.83
C GLY A 83 -7.38 -6.74 7.81
N TYR A 84 -6.98 -6.68 6.54
CA TYR A 84 -7.86 -6.16 5.49
C TYR A 84 -9.13 -7.01 5.38
N ILE A 85 -10.28 -6.43 5.73
CA ILE A 85 -11.59 -7.01 5.45
C ILE A 85 -12.01 -6.48 4.08
N ASP A 86 -12.07 -7.38 3.10
CA ASP A 86 -12.60 -7.04 1.78
C ASP A 86 -14.08 -6.66 1.92
N THR A 87 -14.42 -5.47 1.41
CA THR A 87 -15.79 -4.95 1.47
C THR A 87 -16.69 -5.49 0.36
N SER A 88 -16.17 -6.37 -0.53
CA SER A 88 -16.96 -7.04 -1.59
C SER A 88 -18.22 -7.71 -1.03
N TYR A 89 -18.13 -8.32 0.15
CA TYR A 89 -19.25 -9.00 0.81
C TYR A 89 -20.48 -8.09 0.99
N ARG A 90 -20.29 -6.77 1.16
CA ARG A 90 -21.39 -5.82 1.29
C ARG A 90 -22.26 -5.77 0.04
N TRP A 91 -21.64 -5.86 -1.14
CA TRP A 91 -22.36 -5.81 -2.40
C TRP A 91 -23.14 -7.10 -2.66
N GLU A 92 -22.52 -8.25 -2.37
CA GLU A 92 -23.15 -9.58 -2.46
C GLU A 92 -24.38 -9.69 -1.54
N ILE A 93 -24.29 -9.20 -0.29
CA ILE A 93 -25.45 -9.15 0.62
C ILE A 93 -26.58 -8.32 0.03
N LEU A 94 -26.30 -7.12 -0.46
CA LEU A 94 -27.32 -6.22 -1.00
C LEU A 94 -28.04 -6.83 -2.21
N VAL A 95 -27.28 -7.45 -3.12
CA VAL A 95 -27.85 -8.15 -4.28
C VAL A 95 -28.71 -9.32 -3.83
N THR A 96 -28.20 -10.17 -2.94
CA THR A 96 -28.92 -11.35 -2.45
C THR A 96 -30.23 -10.97 -1.75
N LEU A 97 -30.18 -9.96 -0.88
CA LEU A 97 -31.36 -9.45 -0.18
C LEU A 97 -32.40 -8.88 -1.15
N THR A 98 -31.95 -8.13 -2.16
CA THR A 98 -32.86 -7.54 -3.17
C THR A 98 -33.55 -8.62 -4.01
N VAL A 99 -32.81 -9.64 -4.44
CA VAL A 99 -33.37 -10.78 -5.19
C VAL A 99 -34.38 -11.53 -4.33
N LEU A 100 -34.05 -11.82 -3.07
CA LEU A 100 -34.96 -12.49 -2.14
C LEU A 100 -36.26 -11.71 -1.95
N LEU A 101 -36.15 -10.40 -1.71
CA LEU A 101 -37.32 -9.52 -1.55
C LEU A 101 -38.16 -9.44 -2.84
N ALA A 102 -37.54 -9.40 -4.01
CA ALA A 102 -38.23 -9.39 -5.29
C ALA A 102 -39.03 -10.68 -5.50
N VAL A 103 -38.43 -11.85 -5.23
CA VAL A 103 -39.12 -13.14 -5.32
C VAL A 103 -40.28 -13.22 -4.34
N LEU A 104 -40.09 -12.78 -3.09
CA LEU A 104 -41.14 -12.74 -2.08
C LEU A 104 -42.30 -11.79 -2.49
N SER A 105 -41.99 -10.64 -3.09
CA SER A 105 -43.00 -9.71 -3.56
C SER A 105 -43.84 -10.33 -4.69
N ILE A 106 -43.20 -10.91 -5.71
CA ILE A 106 -43.90 -11.54 -6.85
C ILE A 106 -44.78 -12.70 -6.37
N THR A 107 -44.24 -13.57 -5.51
CA THR A 107 -44.99 -14.74 -4.99
C THR A 107 -46.17 -14.32 -4.13
N ALA A 108 -46.01 -13.31 -3.25
CA ALA A 108 -47.11 -12.77 -2.47
C ALA A 108 -48.21 -12.17 -3.36
N THR A 109 -47.83 -11.38 -4.39
CA THR A 109 -48.80 -10.81 -5.34
C THR A 109 -49.54 -11.89 -6.12
N ALA A 110 -48.84 -12.93 -6.60
CA ALA A 110 -49.44 -14.04 -7.32
C ALA A 110 -50.44 -14.83 -6.45
N LEU A 111 -50.09 -15.14 -5.19
CA LEU A 111 -50.96 -15.82 -4.24
C LEU A 111 -52.23 -15.01 -3.93
N LEU A 112 -52.10 -13.69 -3.77
CA LEU A 112 -53.24 -12.80 -3.54
C LEU A 112 -54.21 -12.77 -4.73
N LEU A 113 -53.69 -12.75 -5.96
CA LEU A 113 -54.51 -12.80 -7.18
C LEU A 113 -55.17 -14.17 -7.36
N TRP A 114 -54.46 -15.26 -7.07
CA TRP A 114 -55.04 -16.61 -7.11
C TRP A 114 -56.21 -16.70 -6.14
N LYS A 115 -56.05 -16.27 -4.88
CA LYS A 115 -57.11 -16.36 -3.86
C LYS A 115 -58.36 -15.54 -4.20
N ARG A 116 -58.22 -14.49 -5.02
CA ARG A 116 -59.35 -13.67 -5.50
C ARG A 116 -60.14 -14.31 -6.65
N LYS A 117 -59.59 -15.33 -7.31
CA LYS A 117 -60.25 -16.10 -8.35
C LYS A 117 -61.00 -17.28 -7.75
#